data_AF-A0A923TWU7-F1
#
_entry.id   AF-A0A923TWU7-F1
#
_cell.length_a   1.000
_cell.length_b   1.000
_cell.length_c   1.000
_cell.angle_alpha   90.00
_cell.angle_beta   90.00
_cell.angle_gamma   90.00
#
_symmetry.space_group_name_H-M   'P 1'
#
loop_
_entity.id
_entity.type
_entity.pdbx_description
1 polymer ?
#
loop_
_entity_poly.entity_id
_entity_poly.type
_entity_poly.pdbx_seq_one_letter_code
_entity_poly.pdbx_strand_id
1 'polypeptide(L)' 'MYIYKNIITVESGKRNGKACIRGMRITVEDILRWLASGMTFEQI' A
#
# COMPACT_ATOMS: atom_id res chain seq x y z
N MET A 1 20.08 -2.65 1.00
CA MET A 1 19.29 -1.86 0.02
C MET A 1 17.87 -2.40 0.02
N TYR A 2 16.89 -1.66 0.54
CA TYR A 2 15.50 -2.17 0.62
C TYR A 2 14.70 -1.66 -0.57
N ILE A 3 14.25 -2.56 -1.43
CA ILE A 3 13.53 -2.27 -2.69
C ILE A 3 12.25 -1.44 -2.44
N TYR A 4 11.58 -1.65 -1.31
CA TYR A 4 10.29 -1.03 -1.00
C TYR A 4 10.37 0.45 -0.55
N LYS A 5 11.54 0.96 -0.12
CA LYS A 5 11.66 2.34 0.41
C LYS A 5 11.31 3.41 -0.62
N ASN A 6 11.41 3.08 -1.91
CA ASN A 6 11.04 3.99 -3.01
C ASN A 6 9.60 3.82 -3.50
N ILE A 7 8.86 2.86 -2.96
CA ILE A 7 7.51 2.51 -3.41
C ILE A 7 6.50 2.84 -2.31
N ILE A 8 6.88 2.70 -1.03
CA ILE A 8 6.00 2.93 0.11
C ILE A 8 6.40 4.22 0.82
N THR A 9 5.41 5.08 1.12
CA THR A 9 5.57 6.27 1.95
C THR A 9 4.69 6.19 3.20
N VAL A 10 5.18 6.78 4.28
CA VAL A 10 4.42 7.00 5.51
C VAL A 10 4.34 8.51 5.71
N GLU A 11 3.13 9.06 5.59
CA GLU A 11 2.89 10.50 5.68
C GLU A 11 1.92 10.75 6.84
N SER A 12 2.33 11.56 7.82
CA SER A 12 1.49 11.94 8.96
C SER A 12 0.27 12.73 8.46
N GLY A 13 -0.92 12.14 8.59
CA GLY A 13 -2.20 12.71 8.10
C GLY A 13 -2.78 12.01 6.88
N LYS A 14 -2.02 11.16 6.18
CA LYS A 14 -2.52 10.35 5.07
C LYS A 14 -2.93 8.97 5.59
N ARG A 15 -4.20 8.59 5.41
CA ARG A 15 -4.77 7.30 5.88
C ARG A 15 -4.35 6.97 7.33
N ASN A 16 -4.38 7.96 8.23
CA ASN A 16 -3.98 7.84 9.64
C ASN A 16 -2.51 7.41 9.85
N GLY A 17 -1.60 7.85 8.98
CA GLY A 17 -0.16 7.51 9.08
C GLY A 17 0.15 6.07 8.69
N LYS A 18 -0.77 5.37 8.02
CA LYS A 18 -0.52 4.04 7.49
C LYS A 18 0.45 4.09 6.31
N ALA A 19 1.23 3.02 6.16
CA ALA A 19 2.07 2.80 4.99
C ALA A 19 1.22 2.78 3.72
N CYS A 20 1.47 3.73 2.83
CA CYS A 20 0.76 3.91 1.57
C CYS A 20 1.70 3.70 0.39
N ILE A 21 1.15 3.29 -0.75
CA ILE A 21 1.90 3.34 -2.00
C ILE A 21 2.14 4.82 -2.36
N ARG A 22 3.39 5.15 -2.70
CA ARG A 22 3.84 6.50 -3.04
C ARG A 22 2.98 7.07 -4.16
N GLY A 23 2.49 8.30 -3.98
CA GLY A 23 1.61 8.96 -4.96
C GLY A 23 0.15 8.45 -4.96
N MET A 24 -0.18 7.41 -4.20
CA MET A 24 -1.53 6.87 -4.10
C MET A 24 -2.09 7.05 -2.68
N ARG A 25 -3.41 6.93 -2.54
CA ARG A 25 -4.12 6.87 -1.23
C ARG A 25 -4.53 5.45 -0.84
N ILE A 26 -3.82 4.46 -1.38
CA ILE A 26 -4.01 3.03 -1.10
C ILE A 26 -2.96 2.60 -0.07
N THR A 27 -3.40 1.93 1.00
CA THR A 27 -2.50 1.40 2.02
C THR A 27 -2.00 0.01 1.64
N VAL A 28 -0.83 -0.37 2.16
CA VAL A 28 -0.34 -1.76 2.03
C VAL A 28 -1.35 -2.75 2.59
N GLU A 29 -2.05 -2.37 3.67
CA GLU A 29 -3.11 -3.17 4.27
C GLU A 29 -4.28 -3.41 3.29
N ASP A 30 -4.69 -2.39 2.53
CA ASP A 30 -5.78 -2.53 1.53
C ASP A 30 -5.42 -3.59 0.49
N ILE A 31 -4.19 -3.54 -0.06
CA ILE A 31 -3.66 -4.52 -1.02
C ILE A 31 -3.67 -5.93 -0.40
N LEU A 32 -3.17 -6.09 0.82
CA LEU A 32 -3.15 -7.38 1.50
C LEU A 32 -4.57 -7.93 1.76
N ARG A 33 -5.53 -7.06 2.09
CA ARG A 33 -6.94 -7.45 2.28
C ARG A 33 -7.58 -7.91 0.97
N TRP A 34 -7.27 -7.26 -0.15
CA TRP A 34 -7.73 -7.68 -1.48
C TRP A 34 -7.16 -9.03 -1.88
N LEU A 35 -5.85 -9.22 -1.72
CA LEU A 35 -5.20 -10.51 -1.97
C LEU A 35 -5.77 -11.61 -1.07
N ALA A 36 -6.01 -11.32 0.22
CA ALA A 36 -6.64 -12.27 1.14
C ALA A 36 -8.09 -12.61 0.77
N SER A 37 -8.76 -11.70 0.04
CA SER A 37 -10.12 -11.91 -0.49
C SER A 37 -10.12 -12.66 -1.83
N GLY A 38 -8.94 -13.09 -2.32
CA GLY A 38 -8.78 -13.87 -3.56
C GLY A 38 -8.60 -13.03 -4.82
N MET A 39 -8.34 -11.72 -4.70
CA MET A 39 -8.06 -10.84 -5.84
C MET A 39 -6.66 -11.15 -6.41
N THR A 40 -6.50 -11.13 -7.73
CA THR A 40 -5.20 -11.36 -8.39
C THR A 40 -4.43 -10.06 -8.58
N PHE A 41 -3.14 -10.13 -8.87
CA PHE A 41 -2.32 -8.93 -9.10
C PHE A 41 -2.77 -8.13 -10.32
N GLU A 42 -3.36 -8.77 -11.33
CA GLU A 42 -3.91 -8.12 -12.52
C GLU A 42 -5.16 -7.29 -12.22
N GLN A 43 -5.80 -7.54 -11.07
CA GLN A 43 -7.03 -6.86 -10.65
C GLN A 43 -6.78 -5.67 -9.69
N ILE A 44 -5.52 -5.46 -9.26
CA ILE A 44 -5.09 -4.42 -8.30
C ILE A 44 -4.41 -3.27 -9.06
#